data_AF-A0A927NPL0-F1
#
_entry.id   AF-A0A927NPL0-F1
#
_cell.length_a   1.000
_cell.length_b   1.000
_cell.length_c   1.000
_cell.angle_alpha   90.00
_cell.angle_beta   90.00
_cell.angle_gamma   90.00
#
_symmetry.space_group_name_H-M   'P 1'
#
loop_
_entity.id
_entity.type
_entity.pdbx_description
1 polymer ?
#
loop_
_entity_poly.entity_id
_entity_poly.type
_entity_poly.pdbx_seq_one_letter_code
_entity_poly.pdbx_strand_id
1 'polypeptide(L)'
;MEVLTLEEVIEYQRSHPPVKHVYGRWGNLKKQYLIDTGRDWLIEDLPTYLHGIDKAAEQIWEVMRERLLKRPEYQKTGDFMHDVKIETEIKTRIDEEILNELIYVD
;
A
#
# COMPACT_ATOMS: atom_id res chain seq x y z
N MET A 1 21.56 6.65 -17.66
CA MET A 1 21.34 5.55 -16.71
C MET A 1 22.14 4.37 -17.24
N GLU A 2 23.19 3.97 -16.52
CA GLU A 2 23.81 2.67 -16.75
C GLU A 2 22.84 1.58 -16.29
N VAL A 3 22.65 0.58 -17.14
CA VAL A 3 21.84 -0.60 -16.82
C VAL A 3 22.80 -1.62 -16.21
N LEU A 4 22.47 -2.17 -15.05
CA LEU A 4 23.30 -3.19 -14.39
C LEU A 4 23.51 -4.40 -15.32
N THR A 5 24.70 -4.95 -15.28
CA THR A 5 25.06 -6.21 -15.93
C THR A 5 24.35 -7.38 -15.25
N LEU A 6 24.26 -8.53 -15.93
CA LEU A 6 23.61 -9.73 -15.38
C LEU A 6 24.33 -10.21 -14.11
N GLU A 7 25.66 -10.12 -14.10
CA GLU A 7 26.51 -10.48 -12.97
C GLU A 7 26.22 -9.62 -11.74
N GLU A 8 26.06 -8.30 -11.92
CA GLU A 8 25.73 -7.38 -10.83
C GLU A 8 24.31 -7.62 -10.30
N VAL A 9 23.35 -7.96 -11.16
CA VAL A 9 21.99 -8.32 -10.74
C VAL A 9 22.00 -9.62 -9.91
N ILE A 10 22.77 -10.63 -10.33
CA ILE A 10 22.88 -11.90 -9.60
C ILE A 10 23.51 -11.70 -8.23
N GLU A 11 24.60 -10.93 -8.15
CA GLU A 11 25.28 -10.65 -6.88
C GLU A 11 24.40 -9.82 -5.93
N TYR A 12 23.65 -8.86 -6.48
CA TYR A 12 22.67 -8.09 -5.73
C TYR A 12 21.57 -8.99 -5.15
N GLN A 13 20.98 -9.88 -5.96
CA GLN A 13 19.93 -10.80 -5.48
C GLN A 13 20.43 -11.83 -4.47
N ARG A 14 21.71 -12.23 -4.53
CA ARG A 14 22.33 -13.11 -3.52
C ARG A 14 22.52 -12.41 -2.19
N SER A 15 23.00 -11.16 -2.21
CA SER A 15 23.22 -10.36 -1.00
C SER A 15 21.92 -9.80 -0.42
N HIS A 16 20.89 -9.62 -1.27
CA HIS A 16 19.58 -9.09 -0.93
C HIS A 16 18.50 -10.03 -1.45
N PRO A 17 18.31 -11.20 -0.82
CA PRO A 17 17.31 -12.16 -1.26
C PRO A 17 15.92 -11.51 -1.29
N PRO A 18 15.10 -11.81 -2.31
CA PRO A 18 13.77 -11.21 -2.41
C PRO A 18 12.93 -11.58 -1.19
N VAL A 19 12.38 -10.56 -0.53
CA VAL A 19 11.49 -10.77 0.61
C VAL A 19 10.21 -11.40 0.10
N LYS A 20 9.89 -12.61 0.57
CA LYS A 20 8.64 -13.28 0.23
C LYS A 20 7.48 -12.57 0.92
N HIS A 21 6.76 -11.75 0.17
CA HIS A 21 5.50 -11.14 0.62
C HIS A 21 4.39 -12.20 0.63
N VAL A 22 3.88 -12.53 1.82
CA VAL A 22 2.77 -13.48 1.99
C VAL A 22 1.42 -12.79 1.83
N TYR A 23 1.37 -11.51 2.18
CA TYR A 23 0.19 -10.65 2.13
C TYR A 23 0.35 -9.57 1.04
N GLY A 24 -0.70 -8.80 0.78
CA GLY A 24 -0.64 -7.59 -0.02
C GLY A 24 0.14 -6.46 0.67
N ARG A 25 0.16 -5.28 0.04
CA ARG A 25 0.88 -4.10 0.57
C ARG A 25 0.48 -3.80 2.01
N TRP A 26 -0.83 -3.82 2.29
CA TRP A 26 -1.40 -3.34 3.53
C TRP A 26 -1.31 -4.39 4.65
N GLY A 27 -1.54 -5.66 4.32
CA GLY A 27 -1.34 -6.77 5.23
C GLY A 27 0.12 -6.87 5.69
N ASN A 28 1.10 -6.72 4.80
CA ASN A 28 2.51 -6.69 5.23
C ASN A 28 2.82 -5.48 6.12
N LEU A 29 2.27 -4.31 5.82
CA LEU A 29 2.50 -3.11 6.63
C LEU A 29 1.89 -3.25 8.03
N LYS A 30 0.66 -3.77 8.14
CA LYS A 30 0.05 -4.04 9.45
C LYS A 30 0.85 -5.08 10.23
N LYS A 31 1.33 -6.13 9.57
CA LYS A 31 2.20 -7.13 10.20
C LYS A 31 3.44 -6.47 10.82
N GLN A 32 4.12 -5.61 10.06
CA GLN A 32 5.29 -4.91 10.55
C GLN A 32 4.95 -4.04 11.76
N TYR A 33 3.86 -3.27 11.68
CA TYR A 33 3.38 -2.45 12.80
C TYR A 33 3.09 -3.27 14.06
N LEU A 34 2.44 -4.43 13.92
CA LEU A 34 2.15 -5.32 15.05
C LEU A 34 3.43 -5.89 15.68
N ILE A 35 4.44 -6.23 14.87
CA ILE A 35 5.75 -6.68 15.35
C ILE A 35 6.47 -5.54 16.09
N ASP A 36 6.51 -4.35 15.50
CA ASP A 36 7.20 -3.18 16.06
C ASP A 36 6.57 -2.73 17.38
N THR A 37 5.25 -2.96 17.55
CA THR A 37 4.52 -2.67 18.79
C THR A 37 4.46 -3.85 19.76
N GLY A 38 5.00 -5.01 19.39
CA GLY A 38 5.01 -6.22 20.23
C GLY A 38 3.63 -6.80 20.48
N ARG A 39 2.72 -6.71 19.50
CA ARG A 39 1.29 -7.12 19.57
C ARG A 39 0.92 -8.23 18.61
N ASP A 40 1.84 -8.68 17.76
CA ASP A 40 1.60 -9.74 16.79
C ASP A 40 1.09 -11.05 17.42
N TRP A 41 1.55 -11.37 18.64
CA TRP A 41 1.13 -12.53 19.41
C TRP A 41 -0.26 -12.41 20.06
N LEU A 42 -0.89 -11.23 20.05
CA LEU A 42 -2.24 -11.04 20.60
C LEU A 42 -3.35 -11.51 19.64
N ILE A 43 -3.01 -11.75 18.38
CA ILE A 43 -3.97 -12.13 17.33
C ILE A 43 -3.91 -13.64 17.12
N GLU A 44 -5.00 -14.33 17.48
CA GLU A 44 -5.11 -15.78 17.42
C GLU A 44 -4.89 -16.34 16.00
N ASP A 45 -5.55 -15.75 14.99
CA ASP A 45 -5.39 -16.09 13.58
C ASP A 45 -4.81 -14.90 12.79
N LEU A 46 -3.51 -14.64 13.03
CA LEU A 46 -2.79 -13.56 12.38
C LEU A 46 -2.86 -13.63 10.83
N PRO A 47 -2.72 -14.79 10.17
CA PRO A 47 -2.85 -14.87 8.71
C PRO A 47 -4.22 -14.40 8.19
N THR A 48 -5.32 -14.89 8.76
CA THR A 48 -6.67 -14.48 8.33
C THR A 48 -6.89 -12.99 8.58
N TYR A 49 -6.44 -12.48 9.73
CA TYR A 49 -6.52 -11.06 10.05
C TYR A 49 -5.80 -10.20 9.00
N LEU A 50 -4.55 -10.53 8.65
CA LEU A 50 -3.76 -9.74 7.71
C LEU A 50 -4.31 -9.79 6.28
N HIS A 51 -4.87 -10.92 5.84
CA HIS A 51 -5.63 -10.96 4.58
C HIS A 51 -6.92 -10.13 4.64
N GLY A 52 -7.55 -10.06 5.82
CA GLY A 52 -8.68 -9.16 6.08
C GLY A 52 -8.31 -7.69 5.91
N ILE A 53 -7.12 -7.28 6.37
CA ILE A 53 -6.59 -5.92 6.18
C ILE A 53 -6.44 -5.58 4.70
N ASP A 54 -5.88 -6.47 3.88
CA ASP A 54 -5.77 -6.23 2.44
C ASP A 54 -7.14 -6.03 1.78
N LYS A 55 -8.12 -6.87 2.13
CA LYS A 55 -9.49 -6.75 1.62
C LYS A 55 -10.18 -5.46 2.06
N ALA A 56 -10.02 -5.07 3.33
CA ALA A 56 -10.58 -3.83 3.85
C ALA A 56 -9.95 -2.61 3.17
N ALA A 57 -8.64 -2.64 2.94
CA ALA A 57 -7.94 -1.57 2.24
C ALA A 57 -8.40 -1.44 0.77
N GLU A 58 -8.63 -2.55 0.08
CA GLU A 58 -9.21 -2.55 -1.27
C GLU A 58 -10.60 -1.92 -1.29
N GLN A 59 -11.46 -2.25 -0.31
CA GLN A 59 -12.79 -1.64 -0.19
C GLN A 59 -12.74 -0.13 0.08
N ILE A 60 -11.87 0.32 1.00
CA ILE A 60 -11.66 1.76 1.24
C ILE A 60 -11.22 2.43 -0.06
N TRP A 61 -10.30 1.80 -0.78
CA TRP A 61 -9.78 2.32 -2.04
C TRP A 61 -10.87 2.51 -3.09
N GLU A 62 -11.69 1.49 -3.34
CA GLU A 62 -12.79 1.55 -4.30
C GLU A 62 -13.79 2.65 -3.93
N VAL A 63 -14.28 2.63 -2.69
CA VAL A 63 -15.34 3.56 -2.23
C VAL A 63 -14.86 5.00 -2.21
N MET A 64 -13.67 5.25 -1.67
CA MET A 64 -13.14 6.61 -1.62
C MET A 64 -12.78 7.13 -3.00
N ARG A 65 -12.18 6.31 -3.86
CA ARG A 65 -11.86 6.70 -5.23
C ARG A 65 -13.11 7.07 -6.00
N GLU A 66 -14.17 6.26 -5.91
CA GLU A 66 -15.46 6.57 -6.55
C GLU A 66 -16.03 7.90 -6.04
N ARG A 67 -15.97 8.14 -4.72
CA ARG A 67 -16.44 9.39 -4.11
C ARG A 67 -15.62 10.60 -4.52
N LEU A 68 -14.29 10.49 -4.57
CA LEU A 68 -13.40 11.59 -4.93
C LEU A 68 -13.55 11.95 -6.40
N LEU A 69 -13.63 10.98 -7.31
CA LEU A 69 -13.79 11.23 -8.74
C LEU A 69 -15.12 11.93 -9.10
N LYS A 70 -16.12 11.87 -8.24
CA LYS A 70 -17.39 12.61 -8.42
C LYS A 70 -17.29 14.09 -8.08
N ARG A 71 -16.20 14.55 -7.42
CA ARG A 71 -16.08 15.94 -7.00
C ARG A 71 -15.49 16.81 -8.11
N PRO A 72 -15.98 18.06 -8.29
CA PRO A 72 -15.50 18.96 -9.34
C PRO A 72 -13.99 19.22 -9.31
N GLU A 73 -13.39 19.33 -8.12
CA GLU A 73 -11.96 19.60 -7.95
C GLU A 73 -11.05 18.46 -8.46
N TYR A 74 -11.60 17.28 -8.70
CA TYR A 74 -10.89 16.09 -9.19
C TYR A 74 -11.23 15.72 -10.64
N GLN A 75 -11.92 16.61 -11.35
CA GLN A 75 -12.21 16.37 -12.75
C GLN A 75 -10.93 16.52 -13.59
N LYS A 76 -10.68 15.53 -14.42
CA LYS A 76 -9.60 15.59 -15.41
C LYS A 76 -9.89 16.68 -16.43
N THR A 77 -8.85 17.41 -16.78
CA THR A 77 -8.90 18.52 -17.74
C THR A 77 -8.35 18.14 -19.11
N GLY A 78 -7.68 16.99 -19.21
CA GLY A 78 -6.95 16.58 -20.41
C GLY A 78 -5.53 17.18 -20.49
N ASP A 79 -5.18 18.12 -19.61
CA ASP A 79 -3.79 18.50 -19.38
C ASP A 79 -3.09 17.41 -18.58
N PHE A 80 -2.08 16.78 -19.18
CA PHE A 80 -1.39 15.64 -18.59
C PHE A 80 -0.81 15.96 -17.21
N MET A 81 -0.16 17.11 -17.06
CA MET A 81 0.49 17.47 -15.79
C MET A 81 -0.52 17.74 -14.68
N HIS A 82 -1.65 18.35 -15.01
CA HIS A 82 -2.76 18.53 -14.09
C HIS A 82 -3.38 17.18 -13.70
N ASP A 83 -3.72 16.34 -14.68
CA ASP A 83 -4.41 15.08 -14.44
C ASP A 83 -3.55 14.11 -13.59
N VAL A 84 -2.23 14.09 -13.79
CA VAL A 84 -1.30 13.31 -12.95
C VAL A 84 -1.27 13.82 -11.51
N LYS A 85 -1.30 15.15 -11.30
CA LYS A 85 -1.38 15.72 -9.94
C LYS A 85 -2.67 15.31 -9.25
N ILE A 86 -3.80 15.38 -9.95
CA ILE A 86 -5.10 14.95 -9.45
C ILE A 86 -5.10 13.47 -9.06
N GLU A 87 -4.57 12.59 -9.93
CA GLU A 87 -4.47 11.16 -9.63
C GLU A 87 -3.57 10.88 -8.41
N THR A 88 -2.45 11.60 -8.31
CA THR A 88 -1.52 11.48 -7.18
C THR A 88 -2.20 11.90 -5.89
N GLU A 89 -2.92 13.03 -5.89
CA GLU A 89 -3.61 13.53 -4.70
C GLU A 89 -4.72 12.59 -4.24
N ILE A 90 -5.54 12.05 -5.17
CA ILE A 90 -6.55 11.04 -4.85
C ILE A 90 -5.88 9.83 -4.20
N LYS A 91 -4.80 9.31 -4.80
CA LYS A 91 -4.06 8.18 -4.26
C LYS A 91 -3.53 8.47 -2.85
N THR A 92 -2.89 9.62 -2.64
CA THR A 92 -2.35 10.00 -1.34
C THR A 92 -3.43 10.07 -0.28
N ARG A 93 -4.57 10.71 -0.55
CA ARG A 93 -5.67 10.81 0.41
C ARG A 93 -6.24 9.45 0.80
N ILE A 94 -6.36 8.54 -0.16
CA ILE A 94 -6.86 7.19 0.12
C ILE A 94 -5.81 6.37 0.89
N ASP A 95 -4.53 6.47 0.51
CA ASP A 95 -3.43 5.82 1.24
C ASP A 95 -3.40 6.29 2.70
N GLU A 96 -3.56 7.60 2.95
CA GLU A 96 -3.64 8.18 4.30
C GLU A 96 -4.82 7.65 5.11
N GLU A 97 -6.00 7.52 4.50
CA GLU A 97 -7.17 6.92 5.16
C GLU A 97 -6.87 5.47 5.57
N ILE A 98 -6.35 4.65 4.64
CA ILE A 98 -6.02 3.25 4.92
C ILE A 98 -5.00 3.14 6.05
N LEU A 99 -3.98 4.00 6.07
CA LEU A 99 -2.98 4.04 7.13
C LEU A 99 -3.61 4.33 8.50
N ASN A 100 -4.47 5.34 8.57
CA ASN A 100 -5.09 5.78 9.83
C ASN A 100 -6.15 4.78 10.34
N GLU A 101 -7.00 4.27 9.45
CA GLU A 101 -8.14 3.43 9.82
C GLU A 101 -7.77 1.95 10.02
N LEU A 102 -6.77 1.44 9.29
CA LEU A 102 -6.44 0.01 9.31
C LEU A 102 -5.06 -0.29 9.91
N ILE A 103 -4.06 0.52 9.58
CA ILE A 103 -2.67 0.16 9.88
C ILE A 103 -2.26 0.59 11.29
N TYR A 104 -2.39 1.87 11.60
CA TYR A 104 -1.88 2.46 12.85
C TYR A 104 -2.92 2.53 13.98
N VAL A 105 -4.02 1.80 13.85
CA VAL A 105 -5.01 1.59 14.91
C VAL A 105 -4.60 0.41 15.81
N ASP A 106 -4.80 0.59 17.12
CA ASP A 106 -4.54 -0.43 18.15
C ASP A 106 -5.64 -1.50 18.21
#